data_AF-A0A4Q4VAP0-F1
#
_entry.id   AF-A0A4Q4VAP0-F1
#
_cell.length_a   1.000
_cell.length_b   1.000
_cell.length_c   1.000
_cell.angle_alpha   90.00
_cell.angle_beta   90.00
_cell.angle_gamma   90.00
#
_symmetry.space_group_name_H-M   'P 1'
#
loop_
_entity.id
_entity.type
_entity.pdbx_description
1 polymer ?
#
loop_
_entity_poly.entity_id
_entity_poly.type
_entity_poly.pdbx_seq_one_letter_code
_entity_poly.pdbx_strand_id
1 'polypeptide(L)'
;MANLSAISIFESDAGFSLSMHRTGGGSSVYRFQNFGVVKATLLSLRSIATVGNYAYIFDYAFHVDGSLGGHRVQHPVGHPGPLHEHVVIFKADFGILGVNNSLRVSELKAAPTSQPLWRELGLRQVASRQNPQQDFTRFLDGEGVDGKDIVVWFKLGMHHFTHTEDAPVTLYSEAVNSVLFAPQNFFEQAQEGNLRNRRWIVPDAEGDELVVQDFGIELLTFFEY
;
A
#
# COMPACT_ATOMS: atom_id res chain seq x y z
N MET A 1 5.78 -2.89 34.62
CA MET A 1 4.70 -3.77 34.12
C MET A 1 4.88 -3.86 32.61
N ALA A 2 4.87 -5.06 32.01
CA ALA A 2 5.06 -5.25 30.56
C ALA A 2 3.72 -5.51 29.88
N ASN A 3 3.53 -5.00 28.67
CA ASN A 3 2.34 -5.28 27.87
C ASN A 3 2.57 -6.55 27.03
N LEU A 4 1.98 -7.66 27.47
CA LEU A 4 2.09 -8.95 26.78
C LEU A 4 1.24 -8.92 25.50
N SER A 5 1.74 -9.51 24.41
CA SER A 5 1.03 -9.59 23.12
C SER A 5 0.70 -8.24 22.48
N ALA A 6 1.50 -7.20 22.75
CA ALA A 6 1.30 -5.85 22.21
C ALA A 6 1.58 -5.71 20.70
N ILE A 7 2.24 -6.72 20.12
CA ILE A 7 2.60 -6.81 18.70
C ILE A 7 2.20 -8.19 18.20
N SER A 8 1.53 -8.26 17.05
CA SER A 8 1.32 -9.49 16.30
C SER A 8 2.04 -9.46 14.97
N ILE A 9 2.49 -10.64 14.51
CA ILE A 9 3.11 -10.85 13.22
C ILE A 9 2.43 -12.06 12.60
N PHE A 10 1.90 -11.92 11.38
CA PHE A 10 1.18 -12.99 10.70
C PHE A 10 1.26 -12.86 9.18
N GLU A 11 1.17 -13.99 8.49
CA GLU A 11 0.97 -14.02 7.03
C GLU A 11 -0.52 -14.15 6.72
N SER A 12 -0.97 -13.47 5.67
CA SER A 12 -2.35 -13.57 5.18
C SER A 12 -2.41 -13.55 3.66
N ASP A 13 -3.42 -14.23 3.11
CA ASP A 13 -3.81 -14.05 1.71
C ASP A 13 -4.27 -12.59 1.48
N ALA A 14 -3.83 -11.96 0.40
CA ALA A 14 -4.18 -10.57 0.13
C ALA A 14 -5.64 -10.39 -0.35
N GLY A 15 -6.33 -11.48 -0.71
CA GLY A 15 -7.68 -11.46 -1.27
C GLY A 15 -7.73 -11.18 -2.78
N PHE A 16 -6.58 -11.05 -3.43
CA PHE A 16 -6.44 -10.85 -4.87
C PHE A 16 -5.18 -11.56 -5.40
N SER A 17 -5.08 -11.73 -6.73
CA SER A 17 -3.85 -12.22 -7.37
C SER A 17 -2.80 -11.12 -7.47
N LEU A 18 -1.55 -11.42 -7.15
CA LEU A 18 -0.43 -10.48 -7.31
C LEU A 18 -0.27 -10.08 -8.78
N SER A 19 -0.31 -11.06 -9.66
CA SER A 19 -0.34 -10.85 -11.10
C SER A 19 -1.13 -11.97 -11.76
N MET A 20 -1.76 -11.66 -12.88
CA MET A 20 -2.44 -12.64 -13.71
C MET A 20 -2.45 -12.19 -15.16
N HIS A 21 -2.27 -13.14 -16.08
CA HIS A 21 -2.45 -12.88 -17.50
C HIS A 21 -2.90 -14.13 -18.23
N ARG A 22 -3.90 -13.97 -19.10
CA ARG A 22 -4.39 -15.01 -20.00
C ARG A 22 -4.19 -14.55 -21.44
N THR A 23 -3.36 -15.26 -22.18
CA THR A 23 -3.15 -15.00 -23.60
C THR A 23 -4.26 -15.69 -24.41
N GLY A 24 -5.10 -14.88 -25.05
CA GLY A 24 -6.16 -15.37 -25.92
C GLY A 24 -5.63 -16.03 -27.20
N GLY A 25 -6.45 -16.87 -27.83
CA GLY A 25 -6.09 -17.62 -29.04
C GLY A 25 -5.85 -19.11 -28.76
N GLY A 26 -5.29 -19.83 -29.74
CA GLY A 26 -5.10 -21.29 -29.67
C GLY A 26 -6.25 -22.10 -30.27
N SER A 27 -5.98 -23.37 -30.59
CA SER A 27 -6.93 -24.32 -31.17
C SER A 27 -7.67 -25.17 -30.13
N SER A 28 -7.32 -25.04 -28.85
CA SER A 28 -7.93 -25.79 -27.74
C SER A 28 -9.40 -25.40 -27.50
N VAL A 29 -10.15 -26.29 -26.87
CA VAL A 29 -11.55 -26.03 -26.47
C VAL A 29 -11.66 -24.85 -25.50
N TYR A 30 -10.60 -24.57 -24.74
CA TYR A 30 -10.53 -23.49 -23.76
C TYR A 30 -10.27 -22.11 -24.36
N ARG A 31 -9.87 -22.02 -25.65
CA ARG A 31 -9.61 -20.76 -26.39
C ARG A 31 -8.59 -19.84 -25.71
N PHE A 32 -7.56 -20.42 -25.12
CA PHE A 32 -6.36 -19.70 -24.68
C PHE A 32 -5.11 -20.53 -24.92
N GLN A 33 -3.96 -19.87 -25.01
CA GLN A 33 -2.66 -20.54 -25.17
C GLN A 33 -1.96 -20.70 -23.82
N ASN A 34 -1.93 -19.63 -23.03
CA ASN A 34 -1.28 -19.59 -21.73
C ASN A 34 -2.13 -18.86 -20.70
N PHE A 35 -2.16 -19.36 -19.48
CA PHE A 35 -2.73 -18.66 -18.33
C PHE A 35 -1.79 -18.75 -17.14
N GLY A 36 -1.28 -17.60 -16.70
CA GLY A 36 -0.43 -17.46 -15.52
C GLY A 36 -1.15 -16.69 -14.42
N VAL A 37 -1.01 -17.16 -13.17
CA VAL A 37 -1.50 -16.46 -11.98
C VAL A 37 -0.53 -16.64 -10.82
N VAL A 38 -0.28 -15.57 -10.08
CA VAL A 38 0.54 -15.57 -8.85
C VAL A 38 -0.33 -15.15 -7.68
N LYS A 39 -0.29 -15.93 -6.59
CA LYS A 39 -1.00 -15.60 -5.36
C LYS A 39 -0.32 -14.44 -4.66
N ALA A 40 -1.07 -13.40 -4.29
CA ALA A 40 -0.56 -12.38 -3.39
C ALA A 40 -0.64 -12.87 -1.94
N THR A 41 0.42 -12.63 -1.18
CA THR A 41 0.51 -12.92 0.24
C THR A 41 1.17 -11.74 0.92
N LEU A 42 0.67 -11.39 2.10
CA LEU A 42 1.12 -10.26 2.89
C LEU A 42 1.72 -10.80 4.18
N LEU A 43 2.86 -10.26 4.60
CA LEU A 43 3.33 -10.37 5.97
C LEU A 43 2.93 -9.09 6.70
N SER A 44 2.14 -9.20 7.74
CA SER A 44 1.65 -8.06 8.52
C SER A 44 2.29 -8.03 9.90
N LEU A 45 2.76 -6.84 10.30
CA LEU A 45 3.08 -6.51 11.69
C LEU A 45 2.05 -5.51 12.20
N ARG A 46 1.36 -5.87 13.28
CA ARG A 46 0.26 -5.07 13.83
C ARG A 46 0.48 -4.72 15.28
N SER A 47 0.16 -3.48 15.63
CA SER A 47 0.00 -3.04 17.02
C SER A 47 -1.29 -2.24 17.19
N ILE A 48 -1.88 -2.31 18.38
CA ILE A 48 -3.11 -1.61 18.73
C ILE A 48 -2.87 -0.73 19.95
N ALA A 49 -3.15 0.56 19.82
CA ALA A 49 -3.06 1.52 20.90
C ALA A 49 -4.46 2.02 21.26
N THR A 50 -4.90 1.78 22.50
CA THR A 50 -6.15 2.34 23.03
C THR A 50 -5.83 3.56 23.89
N VAL A 51 -6.32 4.74 23.49
CA VAL A 51 -6.12 6.00 24.19
C VAL A 51 -7.47 6.65 24.44
N GLY A 52 -7.91 6.69 25.69
CA GLY A 52 -9.25 7.14 26.05
C GLY A 52 -10.30 6.28 25.37
N ASN A 53 -11.19 6.91 24.60
CA ASN A 53 -12.23 6.22 23.85
C ASN A 53 -11.78 5.75 22.45
N TYR A 54 -10.52 5.97 22.06
CA TYR A 54 -10.03 5.60 20.73
C TYR A 54 -9.21 4.32 20.76
N ALA A 55 -9.44 3.42 19.79
CA ALA A 55 -8.56 2.32 19.44
C ALA A 55 -7.94 2.55 18.05
N TYR A 56 -6.62 2.68 18.02
CA TYR A 56 -5.82 2.86 16.81
C TYR A 56 -5.14 1.54 16.44
N ILE A 57 -5.38 1.06 15.21
CA ILE A 57 -4.61 -0.02 14.61
C ILE A 57 -3.51 0.59 13.75
N PHE A 58 -2.28 0.18 14.03
CA PHE A 58 -1.12 0.41 13.18
C PHE A 58 -0.72 -0.92 12.55
N ASP A 59 -0.80 -1.00 11.23
CA ASP A 59 -0.51 -2.23 10.48
C ASP A 59 0.52 -1.94 9.38
N TYR A 60 1.65 -2.64 9.42
CA TYR A 60 2.69 -2.61 8.40
C TYR A 60 2.60 -3.88 7.59
N ALA A 61 2.24 -3.76 6.30
CA ALA A 61 2.05 -4.87 5.38
C ALA A 61 3.19 -4.94 4.36
N PHE A 62 3.98 -6.00 4.44
CA PHE A 62 5.06 -6.30 3.50
C PHE A 62 4.52 -7.19 2.38
N HIS A 63 4.66 -6.72 1.14
CA HIS A 63 4.22 -7.41 -0.06
C HIS A 63 5.41 -8.12 -0.72
N VAL A 64 5.11 -9.23 -1.40
CA VAL A 64 6.12 -10.06 -2.08
C VAL A 64 6.78 -9.39 -3.29
N ASP A 65 6.20 -8.31 -3.82
CA ASP A 65 6.78 -7.48 -4.89
C ASP A 65 7.82 -6.46 -4.36
N GLY A 66 8.02 -6.40 -3.04
CA GLY A 66 8.88 -5.43 -2.36
C GLY A 66 8.15 -4.17 -1.90
N SER A 67 6.84 -4.08 -2.10
CA SER A 67 6.04 -2.95 -1.63
C SER A 67 5.79 -3.02 -0.11
N LEU A 68 5.81 -1.86 0.54
CA LEU A 68 5.49 -1.69 1.96
C LEU A 68 4.26 -0.80 2.11
N GLY A 69 3.17 -1.38 2.61
CA GLY A 69 1.95 -0.66 2.96
C GLY A 69 1.95 -0.30 4.46
N GLY A 70 1.62 0.94 4.78
CA GLY A 70 1.25 1.33 6.14
C GLY A 70 -0.24 1.62 6.20
N HIS A 71 -1.00 0.86 6.98
CA HIS A 71 -2.42 1.10 7.23
C HIS A 71 -2.61 1.63 8.65
N ARG A 72 -3.38 2.70 8.75
CA ARG A 72 -3.92 3.21 9.99
C ARG A 72 -5.42 3.05 9.94
N VAL A 73 -5.95 2.41 10.97
CA VAL A 73 -7.40 2.31 11.16
C VAL A 73 -7.77 2.83 12.52
N GLN A 74 -8.83 3.62 12.60
CA GLN A 74 -9.21 4.30 13.83
C GLN A 74 -10.64 3.97 14.25
N HIS A 75 -10.83 3.85 15.56
CA HIS A 75 -12.13 3.64 16.17
C HIS A 75 -12.33 4.50 17.41
N PRO A 76 -13.16 5.54 17.39
CA PRO A 76 -13.83 5.97 18.61
C PRO A 76 -14.89 4.95 19.03
N VAL A 77 -14.92 4.64 20.33
CA VAL A 77 -15.97 3.90 21.04
C VAL A 77 -16.85 4.91 21.76
N GLY A 78 -18.17 4.91 21.54
CA GLY A 78 -19.10 5.82 22.22
C GLY A 78 -20.08 6.55 21.30
N HIS A 79 -20.85 7.48 21.86
CA HIS A 79 -21.87 8.25 21.12
C HIS A 79 -21.22 9.09 19.99
N PRO A 80 -21.89 9.28 18.84
CA PRO A 80 -21.40 10.15 17.76
C PRO A 80 -21.01 11.53 18.31
N GLY A 81 -19.73 11.86 18.19
CA GLY A 81 -19.17 13.14 18.63
C GLY A 81 -19.34 14.24 17.59
N PRO A 82 -18.92 15.48 17.86
CA PRO A 82 -18.88 16.52 16.83
C PRO A 82 -17.88 16.16 15.71
N LEU A 83 -17.98 16.84 14.57
CA LEU A 83 -16.97 16.81 13.51
C LEU A 83 -15.57 17.05 14.09
N HIS A 84 -14.62 16.19 13.73
CA HIS A 84 -13.23 16.32 14.15
C HIS A 84 -12.28 15.74 13.10
N GLU A 85 -10.99 16.05 13.24
CA GLU A 85 -9.93 15.57 12.35
C GLU A 85 -8.99 14.63 13.09
N HIS A 86 -8.46 13.66 12.36
CA HIS A 86 -7.39 12.81 12.84
C HIS A 86 -6.18 12.99 11.97
N VAL A 87 -5.03 13.26 12.57
CA VAL A 87 -3.75 13.41 11.86
C VAL A 87 -2.67 12.69 12.63
N VAL A 88 -2.01 11.72 11.98
CA VAL A 88 -0.81 11.07 12.50
C VAL A 88 0.35 11.34 11.55
N ILE A 89 1.49 11.72 12.10
CA ILE A 89 2.71 12.02 11.35
C ILE A 89 3.65 10.84 11.48
N PHE A 90 4.17 10.38 10.34
CA PHE A 90 5.15 9.31 10.26
C PHE A 90 6.48 9.84 9.74
N LYS A 91 7.58 9.29 10.27
CA LYS A 91 8.94 9.46 9.75
C LYS A 91 9.28 8.25 8.88
N ALA A 92 9.60 8.47 7.61
CA ALA A 92 10.17 7.46 6.74
C ALA A 92 11.59 7.90 6.34
N ASP A 93 12.56 7.07 6.70
CA ASP A 93 13.99 7.34 6.57
C ASP A 93 14.56 6.33 5.57
N PHE A 94 14.52 6.69 4.28
CA PHE A 94 14.86 5.77 3.20
C PHE A 94 16.36 5.84 2.89
N GLY A 95 17.02 4.69 2.88
CA GLY A 95 18.39 4.54 2.36
C GLY A 95 18.39 3.78 1.04
N ILE A 96 17.83 4.38 -0.04
CA ILE A 96 17.68 3.68 -1.32
C ILE A 96 19.06 3.52 -1.99
N LEU A 97 19.60 2.30 -1.95
CA LEU A 97 20.97 1.96 -2.39
C LEU A 97 22.06 2.80 -1.69
N GLY A 98 21.81 3.20 -0.44
CA GLY A 98 22.65 4.09 0.36
C GLY A 98 21.92 5.37 0.75
N VAL A 99 22.61 6.24 1.50
CA VAL A 99 22.00 7.45 2.08
C VAL A 99 21.99 8.65 1.13
N ASN A 100 22.71 8.62 0.01
CA ASN A 100 22.73 9.76 -0.92
C ASN A 100 21.56 9.65 -1.90
N ASN A 101 20.41 10.21 -1.54
CA ASN A 101 19.17 10.14 -2.30
C ASN A 101 18.72 11.52 -2.82
N SER A 102 17.80 11.52 -3.79
CA SER A 102 17.17 12.71 -4.36
C SER A 102 15.68 12.50 -4.47
N LEU A 103 14.89 13.54 -4.17
CA LEU A 103 13.44 13.51 -4.41
C LEU A 103 13.14 13.81 -5.89
N ARG A 104 12.42 12.90 -6.55
CA ARG A 104 11.90 13.10 -7.91
C ARG A 104 10.38 13.11 -7.88
N VAL A 105 9.79 14.18 -8.39
CA VAL A 105 8.33 14.30 -8.54
C VAL A 105 8.00 14.15 -10.02
N SER A 106 7.29 13.08 -10.35
CA SER A 106 6.76 12.85 -11.69
C SER A 106 5.32 13.34 -11.74
N GLU A 107 5.05 14.38 -12.52
CA GLU A 107 3.71 14.95 -12.67
C GLU A 107 3.17 14.60 -14.06
N LEU A 108 2.04 13.88 -14.10
CA LEU A 108 1.26 13.78 -15.34
C LEU A 108 0.41 15.04 -15.45
N LYS A 109 0.86 15.98 -16.27
CA LYS A 109 0.08 17.18 -16.59
C LYS A 109 -0.73 16.92 -17.84
N ALA A 110 -2.04 17.16 -17.77
CA ALA A 110 -2.83 17.37 -18.96
C ALA A 110 -2.28 18.64 -19.64
N ALA A 111 -1.40 18.44 -20.61
CA ALA A 111 -0.91 19.50 -21.47
C ALA A 111 -1.88 19.61 -22.65
N PRO A 112 -2.46 20.79 -22.93
CA PRO A 112 -3.05 21.04 -24.22
C PRO A 112 -1.93 20.89 -25.27
N THR A 113 -2.00 19.89 -26.13
CA THR A 113 -1.08 19.79 -27.28
C THR A 113 -1.73 20.53 -28.45
N SER A 114 -1.18 21.67 -28.85
CA SER A 114 -1.37 22.24 -30.19
C SER A 114 -0.01 22.61 -30.77
N GLN A 115 0.25 22.35 -32.05
CA GLN A 115 1.26 23.16 -32.73
C GLN A 115 0.80 24.63 -32.68
N PRO A 116 1.71 25.60 -32.83
CA PRO A 116 2.31 26.43 -31.78
C PRO A 116 1.33 27.37 -30.99
N LEU A 117 1.84 27.90 -29.85
CA LEU A 117 1.57 29.19 -29.15
C LEU A 117 0.73 29.27 -27.83
N TRP A 118 1.44 29.77 -26.79
CA TRP A 118 1.06 30.48 -25.54
C TRP A 118 0.75 29.72 -24.22
N ARG A 119 1.00 30.42 -23.10
CA ARG A 119 1.50 29.97 -21.78
C ARG A 119 0.66 30.47 -20.58
N GLU A 120 1.00 29.94 -19.39
CA GLU A 120 0.98 30.56 -18.02
C GLU A 120 -0.33 30.45 -17.16
N LEU A 121 -0.42 30.40 -15.80
CA LEU A 121 0.40 30.64 -14.58
C LEU A 121 -0.12 29.79 -13.36
N GLY A 122 0.64 29.71 -12.25
CA GLY A 122 0.35 28.92 -11.01
C GLY A 122 -0.04 29.72 -9.75
N LEU A 123 -0.22 29.03 -8.60
CA LEU A 123 -0.55 29.62 -7.28
C LEU A 123 0.09 28.85 -6.09
N ARG A 124 0.40 29.57 -5.00
CA ARG A 124 0.86 29.06 -3.68
C ARG A 124 -0.01 29.62 -2.55
N GLN A 125 -0.06 28.92 -1.41
CA GLN A 125 -0.60 29.45 -0.15
C GLN A 125 0.30 29.11 1.04
N VAL A 126 0.34 30.01 2.03
CA VAL A 126 1.13 29.94 3.26
C VAL A 126 0.18 30.07 4.46
N ALA A 127 0.46 29.36 5.56
CA ALA A 127 -0.04 29.70 6.88
C ALA A 127 1.01 29.38 7.97
N SER A 128 1.00 30.17 9.05
CA SER A 128 1.93 30.16 10.19
C SER A 128 1.17 30.02 11.51
N ARG A 129 1.77 29.39 12.54
CA ARG A 129 1.73 29.87 13.95
C ARG A 129 2.64 29.12 14.95
N GLN A 130 3.41 29.94 15.68
CA GLN A 130 3.85 29.98 17.10
C GLN A 130 4.53 28.80 17.84
N ASN A 131 5.83 29.02 18.09
CA ASN A 131 6.85 28.51 19.04
C ASN A 131 6.52 27.28 19.94
N PRO A 132 6.42 26.08 19.35
CA PRO A 132 6.36 24.81 20.08
C PRO A 132 7.76 24.35 20.57
N GLN A 133 7.80 23.41 21.52
CA GLN A 133 9.05 22.80 22.01
C GLN A 133 9.84 22.10 20.88
N GLN A 134 9.14 21.47 19.95
CA GLN A 134 9.68 21.05 18.66
C GLN A 134 8.87 21.67 17.54
N ASP A 135 9.52 22.54 16.78
CA ASP A 135 8.93 23.24 15.65
C ASP A 135 9.37 22.56 14.35
N PHE A 136 8.49 21.75 13.77
CA PHE A 136 8.73 21.07 12.50
C PHE A 136 9.05 22.03 11.36
N THR A 137 8.66 23.30 11.45
CA THR A 137 9.01 24.30 10.43
C THR A 137 10.50 24.62 10.42
N ARG A 138 11.22 24.36 11.52
CA ARG A 138 12.68 24.51 11.58
C ARG A 138 13.42 23.44 10.78
N PHE A 139 12.79 22.32 10.46
CA PHE A 139 13.35 21.34 9.52
C PHE A 139 13.20 21.79 8.05
N LEU A 140 12.50 22.92 7.80
CA LEU A 140 12.31 23.52 6.48
C LEU A 140 13.17 24.79 6.37
N ASP A 141 14.48 24.64 6.46
CA ASP A 141 15.48 25.70 6.49
C ASP A 141 16.09 26.05 5.12
N GLY A 142 15.65 25.35 4.07
CA GLY A 142 16.08 25.60 2.69
C GLY A 142 17.31 24.80 2.26
N GLU A 143 17.76 23.83 3.06
CA GLU A 143 18.76 22.86 2.61
C GLU A 143 18.32 22.13 1.34
N GLY A 144 19.27 21.92 0.42
CA GLY A 144 19.03 21.18 -0.82
C GLY A 144 18.84 19.70 -0.54
N VAL A 145 17.92 19.04 -1.26
CA VAL A 145 17.58 17.62 -1.09
C VAL A 145 18.21 16.70 -2.14
N ASP A 146 19.15 17.23 -2.93
CA ASP A 146 19.78 16.50 -4.03
C ASP A 146 21.06 15.78 -3.61
N GLY A 147 21.07 14.45 -3.74
CA GLY A 147 22.19 13.59 -3.36
C GLY A 147 22.49 13.64 -1.86
N LYS A 148 21.44 13.71 -1.03
CA LYS A 148 21.53 13.83 0.44
C LYS A 148 20.82 12.69 1.14
N ASP A 149 21.13 12.54 2.43
CA ASP A 149 20.34 11.75 3.35
C ASP A 149 19.02 12.47 3.62
N ILE A 150 17.93 11.94 3.05
CA ILE A 150 16.61 12.58 3.07
C ILE A 150 15.65 11.78 3.93
N VAL A 151 14.92 12.51 4.78
CA VAL A 151 13.81 11.96 5.56
C VAL A 151 12.50 12.46 4.99
N VAL A 152 11.58 11.53 4.70
CA VAL A 152 10.21 11.84 4.30
C VAL A 152 9.33 11.87 5.53
N TRP A 153 8.72 13.02 5.79
CA TRP A 153 7.66 13.16 6.80
C TRP A 153 6.31 13.22 6.10
N PHE A 154 5.43 12.27 6.39
CA PHE A 154 4.11 12.21 5.76
C PHE A 154 3.00 12.10 6.81
N LYS A 155 1.79 12.53 6.43
CA LYS A 155 0.62 12.56 7.29
C LYS A 155 -0.40 11.58 6.76
N LEU A 156 -0.95 10.76 7.64
CA LEU A 156 -2.18 10.00 7.38
C LEU A 156 -3.28 10.58 8.26
N GLY A 157 -4.42 10.88 7.66
CA GLY A 157 -5.49 11.56 8.38
C GLY A 157 -6.82 11.59 7.66
N MET A 158 -7.88 11.73 8.45
CA MET A 158 -9.27 11.74 7.99
C MET A 158 -10.04 12.89 8.63
N HIS A 159 -11.01 13.41 7.89
CA HIS A 159 -12.08 14.25 8.44
C HIS A 159 -13.22 13.32 8.86
N HIS A 160 -13.57 13.30 10.13
CA HIS A 160 -14.62 12.42 10.65
C HIS A 160 -15.87 13.22 10.97
N PHE A 161 -16.80 13.23 10.01
CA PHE A 161 -18.17 13.68 10.24
C PHE A 161 -18.99 12.47 10.70
N THR A 162 -19.22 12.36 12.01
CA THR A 162 -19.85 11.16 12.56
C THR A 162 -21.31 11.02 12.15
N HIS A 163 -21.77 9.80 11.94
CA HIS A 163 -23.14 9.47 11.56
C HIS A 163 -23.73 8.32 12.40
N THR A 164 -24.96 7.90 12.10
CA THR A 164 -25.69 6.90 12.91
C THR A 164 -25.00 5.54 12.96
N GLU A 165 -24.31 5.17 11.88
CA GLU A 165 -23.58 3.91 11.73
C GLU A 165 -22.25 3.90 12.51
N ASP A 166 -21.84 5.04 13.10
CA ASP A 166 -20.74 5.09 14.06
C ASP A 166 -21.16 4.65 15.48
N ALA A 167 -22.44 4.36 15.71
CA ALA A 167 -22.93 3.86 16.98
C ALA A 167 -23.12 2.34 16.94
N PRO A 168 -22.67 1.58 17.96
CA PRO A 168 -22.03 2.05 19.20
C PRO A 168 -20.50 2.30 19.06
N VAL A 169 -19.91 1.91 17.94
CA VAL A 169 -18.48 2.03 17.61
C VAL A 169 -18.35 2.32 16.12
N THR A 170 -17.50 3.28 15.75
CA THR A 170 -17.13 3.56 14.36
C THR A 170 -16.61 2.32 13.66
N LEU A 171 -16.78 2.21 12.33
CA LEU A 171 -16.35 1.05 11.55
C LEU A 171 -14.93 1.21 10.99
N TYR A 172 -14.13 0.14 11.07
CA TYR A 172 -12.72 0.13 10.64
C TYR A 172 -12.65 0.11 9.11
N SER A 173 -13.69 -0.41 8.45
CA SER A 173 -13.83 -0.43 7.01
C SER A 173 -13.87 0.96 6.38
N GLU A 174 -14.27 1.99 7.14
CA GLU A 174 -14.48 3.36 6.63
C GLU A 174 -13.48 4.35 7.24
N ALA A 175 -13.06 4.12 8.48
CA ALA A 175 -12.08 4.94 9.18
C ALA A 175 -10.62 4.50 8.90
N VAL A 176 -10.28 4.35 7.62
CA VAL A 176 -8.98 3.83 7.15
C VAL A 176 -8.19 4.89 6.41
N ASN A 177 -6.87 4.91 6.64
CA ASN A 177 -5.91 5.70 5.89
C ASN A 177 -4.69 4.84 5.57
N SER A 178 -4.12 4.98 4.38
CA SER A 178 -2.93 4.22 4.03
C SER A 178 -1.95 5.01 3.17
N VAL A 179 -0.70 4.55 3.18
CA VAL A 179 0.33 4.89 2.21
C VAL A 179 0.93 3.59 1.69
N LEU A 180 1.36 3.59 0.43
CA LEU A 180 2.12 2.51 -0.16
C LEU A 180 3.47 3.05 -0.63
N PHE A 181 4.55 2.43 -0.18
CA PHE A 181 5.87 2.60 -0.74
C PHE A 181 6.14 1.44 -1.70
N ALA A 182 6.18 1.73 -3.00
CA ALA A 182 6.39 0.73 -4.03
C ALA A 182 7.73 0.96 -4.74
N PRO A 183 8.47 -0.10 -5.09
CA PRO A 183 9.66 0.02 -5.91
C PRO A 183 9.33 0.62 -7.27
N GLN A 184 10.07 1.67 -7.67
CA GLN A 184 9.93 2.31 -8.98
C GLN A 184 11.28 2.29 -9.69
N ASN A 185 11.42 1.46 -10.73
CA ASN A 185 12.70 1.23 -11.43
C ASN A 185 13.87 0.86 -10.49
N PHE A 186 13.56 0.26 -9.34
CA PHE A 186 14.57 -0.20 -8.37
C PHE A 186 15.11 -1.59 -8.73
N PHE A 187 14.25 -2.43 -9.32
CA PHE A 187 14.60 -3.75 -9.83
C PHE A 187 14.60 -3.74 -11.36
N GLU A 188 15.36 -4.65 -11.95
CA GLU A 188 15.40 -4.88 -13.41
C GLU A 188 14.08 -5.46 -13.96
N GLN A 189 13.30 -6.12 -13.09
CA GLN A 189 12.02 -6.74 -13.41
C GLN A 189 11.14 -6.88 -12.16
N ALA A 190 9.89 -7.23 -12.36
CA ALA A 190 8.96 -7.49 -11.26
C ALA A 190 9.40 -8.76 -10.47
N GLN A 191 9.18 -8.75 -9.15
CA GLN A 191 9.78 -9.70 -8.20
C GLN A 191 8.97 -10.98 -7.96
N GLU A 192 8.00 -11.28 -8.83
CA GLU A 192 7.14 -12.45 -8.74
C GLU A 192 7.67 -13.68 -9.49
N GLY A 193 8.68 -13.50 -10.35
CA GLY A 193 9.13 -14.51 -11.32
C GLY A 193 9.72 -15.79 -10.71
N ASN A 194 10.13 -15.77 -9.45
CA ASN A 194 10.69 -16.93 -8.73
C ASN A 194 9.78 -17.44 -7.60
N LEU A 195 8.59 -16.85 -7.44
CA LEU A 195 7.63 -17.28 -6.43
C LEU A 195 7.06 -18.65 -6.77
N ARG A 196 7.00 -19.54 -5.77
CA ARG A 196 6.44 -20.90 -5.92
C ARG A 196 4.93 -20.96 -5.78
N ASN A 197 4.32 -19.99 -5.11
CA ASN A 197 2.86 -19.87 -4.94
C ASN A 197 2.19 -19.29 -6.22
N ARG A 198 2.50 -19.89 -7.36
CA ARG A 198 1.97 -19.52 -8.68
C ARG A 198 1.45 -20.73 -9.43
N ARG A 199 0.64 -20.48 -10.46
CA ARG A 199 0.17 -21.50 -11.41
C ARG A 199 0.45 -21.05 -12.83
N TRP A 200 0.95 -22.00 -13.62
CA TRP A 200 1.04 -21.86 -15.05
C TRP A 200 0.18 -22.96 -15.68
N ILE A 201 -0.81 -22.55 -16.46
CA ILE A 201 -1.84 -23.43 -17.00
C ILE A 201 -1.81 -23.29 -18.52
N VAL A 202 -1.70 -24.42 -19.20
CA VAL A 202 -1.72 -24.52 -20.67
C VAL A 202 -2.66 -25.66 -21.07
N PRO A 203 -3.33 -25.57 -22.23
CA PRO A 203 -3.93 -26.75 -22.83
C PRO A 203 -2.86 -27.81 -23.13
N ASP A 204 -3.25 -29.08 -23.11
CA ASP A 204 -2.44 -30.17 -23.62
C ASP A 204 -2.27 -30.11 -25.15
N ALA A 205 -1.55 -31.08 -25.74
CA ALA A 205 -1.24 -31.06 -27.16
C ALA A 205 -2.49 -31.24 -28.03
N GLU A 206 -3.45 -32.02 -27.55
CA GLU A 206 -4.76 -32.29 -28.15
C GLU A 206 -5.71 -31.09 -28.01
N GLY A 207 -5.53 -30.30 -26.95
CA GLY A 207 -6.31 -29.10 -26.67
C GLY A 207 -7.60 -29.37 -25.91
N ASP A 208 -7.74 -30.55 -25.31
CA ASP A 208 -8.95 -31.04 -24.65
C ASP A 208 -8.80 -31.12 -23.13
N GLU A 209 -7.56 -31.13 -22.61
CA GLU A 209 -7.26 -31.09 -21.17
C GLU A 209 -6.37 -29.90 -20.79
N LEU A 210 -6.26 -29.64 -19.48
CA LEU A 210 -5.39 -28.60 -18.92
C LEU A 210 -4.21 -29.22 -18.18
N VAL A 211 -3.01 -28.82 -18.56
CA VAL A 211 -1.78 -29.10 -17.82
C VAL A 211 -1.51 -27.95 -16.87
N VAL A 212 -1.39 -28.25 -15.58
CA VAL A 212 -1.13 -27.27 -14.52
C VAL A 212 0.27 -27.49 -13.95
N GLN A 213 1.12 -26.47 -14.03
CA GLN A 213 2.39 -26.43 -13.32
C GLN A 213 2.20 -25.74 -11.96
N ASP A 214 2.55 -26.46 -10.89
CA ASP A 214 2.31 -26.07 -9.50
C ASP A 214 3.56 -25.58 -8.74
N PHE A 215 4.72 -25.64 -9.40
CA PHE A 215 6.03 -25.23 -8.87
C PHE A 215 6.39 -25.90 -7.53
N GLY A 216 5.95 -27.15 -7.33
CA GLY A 216 6.23 -27.94 -6.13
C GLY A 216 5.37 -27.58 -4.92
N ILE A 217 4.24 -26.90 -5.13
CA ILE A 217 3.22 -26.63 -4.11
C ILE A 217 1.91 -27.27 -4.54
N GLU A 218 1.60 -28.44 -4.02
CA GLU A 218 0.30 -29.09 -4.24
C GLU A 218 -0.83 -28.29 -3.57
N LEU A 219 -2.02 -28.29 -4.18
CA LEU A 219 -3.21 -27.84 -3.48
C LEU A 219 -3.67 -28.96 -2.56
N LEU A 220 -3.95 -28.63 -1.30
CA LEU A 220 -4.66 -29.55 -0.42
C LEU A 220 -6.02 -29.85 -1.06
N THR A 221 -6.19 -31.07 -1.57
CA THR A 221 -7.48 -31.56 -2.07
C THR A 221 -8.37 -31.83 -0.86
N PHE A 222 -9.00 -30.79 -0.32
CA PHE A 222 -10.08 -30.94 0.63
C PHE A 222 -11.37 -31.31 -0.12
N PHE A 223 -11.42 -32.55 -0.59
CA PHE A 223 -12.66 -33.22 -1.00
C PHE A 223 -12.73 -34.58 -0.30
N GLU A 224 -12.79 -34.54 1.03
CA GLU A 224 -13.46 -35.58 1.80
C GLU A 224 -14.58 -34.88 2.59
N TYR A 225 -15.75 -34.81 1.96
CA TYR A 225 -17.04 -34.62 2.64
C TYR A 225 -17.87 -35.89 2.39
#